data_AF-A0A509LCL9-F1
#
_entry.id   AF-A0A509LCL9-F1
#
_cell.length_a   1.000
_cell.length_b   1.000
_cell.length_c   1.000
_cell.angle_alpha   90.00
_cell.angle_beta   90.00
_cell.angle_gamma   90.00
#
_symmetry.space_group_name_H-M   'P 1'
#
loop_
_entity.id
_entity.type
_entity.pdbx_description
1 polymer ?
#
loop_
_entity_poly.entity_id
_entity_poly.type
_entity_poly.pdbx_seq_one_letter_code
_entity_poly.pdbx_strand_id
1 'polypeptide(L)'
;MTADVYFMDLEATSKENLPQKLSRLIKKAGIETILNENDLTAVKLHFGEQGNTAYIRPVFIRKIIQTIKEYKANPFLTDANTLYVGTRSDSVFHIHTAIENGFSYSSMDATPIIIADGLRGKSETKISVDQKNCKHVYIGSEVIGANALVS
;
A
#
# COMPACT_ATOMS: atom_id res chain seq x y z
N MET A 1 5.24 11.34 21.18
CA MET A 1 6.33 10.66 20.45
C MET A 1 6.70 11.54 19.28
N THR A 2 7.97 11.91 19.15
CA THR A 2 8.50 12.54 17.93
C THR A 2 8.94 11.41 17.00
N ALA A 3 8.43 11.38 15.78
CA ALA A 3 8.82 10.41 14.77
C ALA A 3 9.94 10.98 13.90
N ASP A 4 10.93 10.18 13.55
CA ASP A 4 11.94 10.56 12.59
C ASP A 4 11.33 10.64 11.18
N VAL A 5 11.64 11.71 10.46
CA VAL A 5 11.13 11.94 9.10
C VAL A 5 12.29 11.78 8.12
N TYR A 6 12.18 10.76 7.26
CA TYR A 6 13.13 10.49 6.20
C TYR A 6 12.57 11.04 4.88
N PHE A 7 13.37 11.83 4.16
CA PHE A 7 12.99 12.35 2.85
C PHE A 7 14.15 12.23 1.85
N MET A 8 13.82 12.27 0.56
CA MET A 8 14.76 12.39 -0.54
C MET A 8 14.31 13.53 -1.45
N ASP A 9 15.25 14.25 -2.05
CA ASP A 9 14.96 15.16 -3.15
C ASP A 9 14.71 14.38 -4.46
N LEU A 10 14.21 15.08 -5.48
CA LEU A 10 13.89 14.53 -6.80
C LEU A 10 15.02 14.68 -7.83
N GLU A 11 16.24 15.01 -7.41
CA GLU A 11 17.41 15.03 -8.27
C GLU A 11 17.92 13.60 -8.50
N ALA A 12 18.21 13.29 -9.77
CA ALA A 12 18.84 12.04 -10.19
C ALA A 12 20.22 12.33 -10.78
N THR A 13 21.15 11.40 -10.60
CA THR A 13 22.51 11.50 -11.13
C THR A 13 22.80 10.33 -12.07
N SER A 14 23.95 10.36 -12.76
CA SER A 14 24.43 9.22 -13.53
C SER A 14 24.72 7.97 -12.68
N LYS A 15 24.83 8.12 -11.35
CA LYS A 15 25.12 7.03 -10.40
C LYS A 15 23.88 6.50 -9.69
N GLU A 16 22.85 7.33 -9.49
CA GLU A 16 21.67 6.98 -8.71
C GLU A 16 20.41 7.65 -9.27
N ASN A 17 19.41 6.83 -9.62
CA ASN A 17 18.09 7.28 -10.07
C ASN A 17 17.07 7.33 -8.92
N LEU A 18 15.89 7.89 -9.18
CA LEU A 18 14.87 8.08 -8.14
C LEU A 18 14.38 6.77 -7.49
N PRO A 19 14.09 5.68 -8.24
CA PRO A 19 13.79 4.38 -7.61
C PRO A 19 14.90 3.87 -6.68
N GLN A 20 16.17 3.99 -7.07
CA GLN A 20 17.30 3.58 -6.23
C GLN A 20 17.36 4.41 -4.94
N LYS A 21 17.24 5.74 -5.06
CA LYS A 21 17.14 6.65 -3.90
C LYS A 21 16.00 6.25 -2.96
N LEU A 22 14.82 5.94 -3.51
CA LEU A 22 13.65 5.53 -2.73
C LEU A 22 13.92 4.24 -1.94
N SER A 23 14.53 3.24 -2.59
CA SER A 23 14.90 2.00 -1.91
C SER A 23 15.90 2.22 -0.78
N ARG A 24 16.91 3.07 -1.00
CA ARG A 24 17.86 3.46 0.04
C ARG A 24 17.18 4.21 1.18
N LEU A 25 16.23 5.10 0.88
CA LEU A 25 15.46 5.85 1.87
C LEU A 25 14.65 4.92 2.77
N ILE A 26 13.92 3.98 2.17
CA ILE A 26 13.06 3.03 2.89
C ILE A 26 13.88 2.10 3.78
N LYS A 27 15.02 1.60 3.29
CA LYS A 27 16.00 0.85 4.12
C LYS A 27 16.53 1.70 5.26
N LYS A 28 16.86 2.97 5.01
CA LYS A 28 17.34 3.89 6.04
C LYS A 28 16.28 4.21 7.10
N ALA A 29 15.01 4.20 6.71
CA ALA A 29 13.86 4.38 7.59
C ALA A 29 13.52 3.13 8.44
N GLY A 30 14.26 2.03 8.26
CA GLY A 30 14.14 0.85 9.12
C GLY A 30 13.05 -0.13 8.70
N ILE A 31 12.76 -0.28 7.40
CA ILE A 31 11.74 -1.24 6.92
C ILE A 31 12.03 -2.68 7.40
N GLU A 32 13.30 -3.04 7.61
CA GLU A 32 13.70 -4.33 8.14
C GLU A 32 13.18 -4.61 9.56
N THR A 33 12.81 -3.56 10.31
CA THR A 33 12.31 -3.70 11.69
C THR A 33 10.84 -4.09 11.74
N ILE A 34 10.12 -3.99 10.61
CA ILE A 34 8.69 -4.30 10.51
C ILE A 34 8.39 -5.52 9.63
N LEU A 35 9.40 -6.14 9.00
CA LEU A 35 9.22 -7.26 8.09
C LEU A 35 9.94 -8.51 8.59
N ASN A 36 9.26 -9.65 8.53
CA ASN A 36 9.82 -10.98 8.74
C ASN A 36 9.63 -11.87 7.50
N GLU A 37 10.40 -12.96 7.45
CA GLU A 37 10.26 -13.98 6.40
C GLU A 37 8.85 -14.58 6.42
N ASN A 38 8.23 -14.68 5.24
CA ASN A 38 6.86 -15.14 5.01
C ASN A 38 5.70 -14.21 5.46
N ASP A 39 5.98 -13.02 5.99
CA ASP A 39 4.92 -12.07 6.37
C ASP A 39 4.01 -11.76 5.18
N LEU A 40 2.70 -11.79 5.40
CA LEU A 40 1.73 -11.20 4.48
C LEU A 40 1.74 -9.68 4.68
N THR A 41 2.44 -8.96 3.80
CA THR A 41 2.66 -7.53 3.94
C THR A 41 1.66 -6.72 3.10
N ALA A 42 0.79 -5.98 3.78
CA ALA A 42 -0.08 -5.01 3.14
C ALA A 42 0.74 -3.79 2.67
N VAL A 43 0.72 -3.52 1.37
CA VAL A 43 1.22 -2.27 0.79
C VAL A 43 0.00 -1.41 0.48
N LYS A 44 -0.34 -0.51 1.40
CA LYS A 44 -1.51 0.35 1.28
C LYS A 44 -1.19 1.56 0.43
N LEU A 45 -2.03 1.84 -0.55
CA LEU A 45 -1.89 3.01 -1.43
C LEU A 45 -3.25 3.43 -1.97
N HIS A 46 -3.31 4.62 -2.55
CA HIS A 46 -4.47 5.07 -3.31
C HIS A 46 -4.26 4.73 -4.79
N PHE A 47 -5.11 3.88 -5.36
CA PHE A 47 -4.94 3.43 -6.76
C PHE A 47 -5.30 4.48 -7.81
N GLY A 48 -5.87 5.62 -7.40
CA GLY A 48 -6.36 6.68 -8.28
C GLY A 48 -7.86 6.55 -8.51
N GLU A 49 -8.42 7.41 -9.36
CA GLU A 49 -9.76 7.19 -9.91
C GLU A 49 -9.71 7.15 -11.43
N GLN A 50 -10.75 6.58 -12.02
CA GLN A 50 -10.90 6.57 -13.47
C GLN A 50 -10.80 8.00 -14.01
N GLY A 51 -9.90 8.20 -14.97
CA GLY A 51 -9.71 9.48 -15.66
C GLY A 51 -8.82 10.51 -14.95
N ASN A 52 -8.29 10.23 -13.75
CA ASN A 52 -7.33 11.12 -13.10
C ASN A 52 -5.90 10.56 -13.11
N THR A 53 -4.93 11.37 -12.68
CA THR A 53 -3.52 11.00 -12.51
C THR A 53 -3.03 11.26 -11.08
N ALA A 54 -3.96 11.40 -10.14
CA ALA A 54 -3.71 11.75 -8.74
C ALA A 54 -3.33 10.50 -7.92
N TYR A 55 -2.30 9.79 -8.37
CA TYR A 55 -1.76 8.60 -7.73
C TYR A 55 -0.24 8.53 -7.89
N ILE A 56 0.43 7.77 -7.03
CA ILE A 56 1.88 7.59 -7.11
C ILE A 56 2.21 6.83 -8.38
N ARG A 57 3.19 7.30 -9.14
CA ARG A 57 3.63 6.63 -10.38
C ARG A 57 3.97 5.16 -10.07
N PRO A 58 3.37 4.18 -10.77
CA PRO A 58 3.50 2.76 -10.43
C PRO A 58 4.95 2.26 -10.32
N VAL A 59 5.88 2.85 -11.07
CA VAL A 59 7.32 2.52 -11.02
C VAL A 59 7.92 2.67 -9.62
N PHE A 60 7.46 3.64 -8.82
CA PHE A 60 7.93 3.83 -7.45
C PHE A 60 7.40 2.72 -6.54
N ILE A 61 6.11 2.40 -6.65
CA ILE A 61 5.47 1.33 -5.87
C ILE A 61 6.11 -0.02 -6.19
N ARG A 62 6.39 -0.31 -7.46
CA ARG A 62 7.13 -1.52 -7.86
C ARG A 62 8.47 -1.62 -7.15
N LYS A 63 9.18 -0.50 -6.95
CA LYS A 63 10.47 -0.52 -6.24
C LYS A 63 10.31 -0.75 -4.73
N ILE A 64 9.22 -0.27 -4.12
CA ILE A 64 8.86 -0.59 -2.73
C ILE A 64 8.62 -2.09 -2.60
N ILE A 65 7.79 -2.67 -3.47
CA ILE A 65 7.50 -4.12 -3.52
C ILE A 65 8.80 -4.93 -3.62
N GLN A 66 9.68 -4.58 -4.56
CA GLN A 66 10.96 -5.27 -4.72
C GLN A 66 11.81 -5.19 -3.45
N THR A 67 11.82 -4.03 -2.78
CA THR A 67 12.55 -3.85 -1.52
C THR A 67 11.95 -4.72 -0.41
N ILE A 68 10.63 -4.84 -0.30
CA ILE A 68 9.95 -5.73 0.65
C ILE A 68 10.36 -7.19 0.41
N LYS A 69 10.38 -7.63 -0.86
CA LYS A 69 10.73 -9.00 -1.24
C LYS A 69 12.17 -9.39 -0.95
N GLU A 70 13.10 -8.42 -0.85
CA GLU A 70 14.46 -8.71 -0.39
C GLU A 70 14.50 -9.31 1.03
N TYR A 71 13.46 -9.06 1.84
CA TYR A 71 13.26 -9.63 3.17
C TYR A 71 12.43 -10.92 3.17
N LYS A 72 12.14 -11.48 1.98
CA LYS A 72 11.33 -12.70 1.79
C LYS A 72 9.90 -12.60 2.35
N ALA A 73 9.38 -11.38 2.49
CA ALA A 73 7.97 -11.16 2.77
C ALA A 73 7.12 -11.31 1.50
N ASN A 74 5.83 -11.55 1.68
CA ASN A 74 4.82 -11.76 0.65
C ASN A 74 3.91 -10.54 0.55
N PRO A 75 4.25 -9.52 -0.27
CA PRO A 75 3.44 -8.32 -0.37
C PRO A 75 2.11 -8.57 -1.10
N PHE A 76 1.12 -7.75 -0.78
CA PHE A 76 -0.07 -7.50 -1.59
C PHE A 76 -0.39 -6.00 -1.59
N LEU A 77 -0.90 -5.49 -2.71
CA LEU A 77 -1.34 -4.10 -2.82
C LEU A 77 -2.76 -3.99 -2.29
N THR A 78 -3.04 -2.93 -1.53
CA THR A 78 -4.37 -2.78 -0.90
C THR A 78 -4.85 -1.33 -0.82
N ASP A 79 -6.17 -1.21 -0.89
CA ASP A 79 -6.96 0.00 -0.63
C ASP A 79 -8.35 -0.46 -0.14
N ALA A 80 -9.17 0.47 0.35
CA ALA A 80 -10.54 0.23 0.77
C ALA A 80 -11.52 0.83 -0.24
N ASN A 81 -12.70 0.23 -0.39
CA ASN A 81 -13.72 0.76 -1.27
C ASN A 81 -14.24 2.12 -0.77
N THR A 82 -14.65 2.96 -1.71
CA THR A 82 -15.13 4.31 -1.41
C THR A 82 -16.62 4.32 -1.11
N LEU A 83 -17.05 5.19 -0.18
CA LEU A 83 -18.47 5.38 0.14
C LEU A 83 -19.20 6.26 -0.90
N TYR A 84 -18.45 7.02 -1.69
CA TYR A 84 -19.01 7.89 -2.72
C TYR A 84 -19.14 7.15 -4.05
N VAL A 85 -19.96 7.71 -4.94
CA VAL A 85 -20.17 7.15 -6.28
C VAL A 85 -18.89 7.28 -7.10
N GLY A 86 -18.37 6.14 -7.57
CA GLY A 86 -17.16 6.06 -8.38
C GLY A 86 -16.78 4.61 -8.67
N THR A 87 -15.72 4.43 -9.45
CA THR A 87 -15.25 3.10 -9.86
C THR A 87 -14.61 2.31 -8.72
N ARG A 88 -14.34 2.92 -7.57
CA ARG A 88 -13.84 2.24 -6.36
C ARG A 88 -14.92 1.91 -5.34
N SER A 89 -16.20 1.97 -5.70
CA SER A 89 -17.31 1.67 -4.78
C SER A 89 -17.52 0.17 -4.52
N ASP A 90 -16.94 -0.71 -5.35
CA ASP A 90 -16.84 -2.15 -5.09
C ASP A 90 -15.52 -2.70 -5.61
N SER A 91 -15.10 -3.85 -5.08
CA SER A 91 -13.76 -4.38 -5.34
C SER A 91 -13.50 -4.73 -6.80
N VAL A 92 -14.53 -5.08 -7.57
CA VAL A 92 -14.35 -5.50 -8.97
C VAL A 92 -13.92 -4.31 -9.81
N PHE A 93 -14.71 -3.23 -9.78
CA PHE A 93 -14.36 -2.01 -10.52
C PHE A 93 -13.16 -1.29 -9.91
N HIS A 94 -12.92 -1.45 -8.61
CA HIS A 94 -11.75 -0.90 -7.95
C HIS A 94 -10.46 -1.54 -8.51
N ILE A 95 -10.42 -2.87 -8.61
CA ILE A 95 -9.29 -3.59 -9.20
C ILE A 95 -9.12 -3.20 -10.68
N HIS A 96 -10.20 -3.04 -11.45
CA HIS A 96 -10.10 -2.54 -12.82
C HIS A 96 -9.45 -1.16 -12.89
N THR A 97 -9.88 -0.22 -12.04
CA THR A 97 -9.29 1.12 -11.93
C THR A 97 -7.80 1.06 -11.59
N ALA A 98 -7.42 0.20 -10.65
CA ALA A 98 -6.03 -0.01 -10.28
C ALA A 98 -5.19 -0.56 -11.46
N ILE A 99 -5.72 -1.53 -12.20
CA ILE A 99 -5.05 -2.10 -13.36
C ILE A 99 -4.88 -1.06 -14.47
N GLU A 100 -5.91 -0.27 -14.78
CA GLU A 100 -5.85 0.81 -15.77
C GLU A 100 -4.82 1.88 -15.39
N ASN A 101 -4.68 2.16 -14.10
CA ASN A 101 -3.66 3.08 -13.57
C ASN A 101 -2.26 2.45 -13.43
N GLY A 102 -2.07 1.22 -13.91
CA GLY A 102 -0.77 0.57 -14.05
C GLY A 102 -0.35 -0.32 -12.87
N PHE A 103 -1.25 -0.62 -11.93
CA PHE A 103 -1.00 -1.49 -10.78
C PHE A 103 -1.29 -2.97 -11.05
N SER A 104 -1.25 -3.39 -12.30
CA SER A 104 -1.49 -4.78 -12.70
C SER A 104 -0.46 -5.75 -12.08
N TYR A 105 -0.86 -7.00 -11.86
CA TYR A 105 -0.01 -8.05 -11.29
C TYR A 105 1.35 -8.18 -12.01
N SER A 106 1.34 -8.17 -13.35
CA SER A 106 2.55 -8.28 -14.15
C SER A 106 3.45 -7.04 -14.06
N SER A 107 2.88 -5.84 -13.94
CA SER A 107 3.62 -4.60 -13.75
C SER A 107 4.18 -4.46 -12.34
N MET A 108 3.50 -5.03 -11.34
CA MET A 108 3.81 -4.93 -9.91
C MET A 108 4.64 -6.10 -9.40
N ASP A 109 5.56 -6.61 -10.23
CA ASP A 109 6.48 -7.67 -9.83
C ASP A 109 5.74 -8.92 -9.33
N ALA A 110 4.64 -9.34 -9.96
CA ALA A 110 3.84 -10.48 -9.49
C ALA A 110 3.28 -10.29 -8.07
N THR A 111 2.81 -9.08 -7.75
CA THR A 111 2.15 -8.73 -6.48
C THR A 111 0.65 -8.57 -6.70
N PRO A 112 -0.20 -9.34 -5.99
CA PRO A 112 -1.65 -9.27 -6.17
C PRO A 112 -2.24 -8.01 -5.54
N ILE A 113 -3.43 -7.64 -6.00
CA ILE A 113 -4.28 -6.64 -5.35
C ILE A 113 -5.30 -7.38 -4.48
N ILE A 114 -5.44 -6.96 -3.23
CA ILE A 114 -6.47 -7.43 -2.30
C ILE A 114 -7.15 -6.18 -1.71
N ILE A 115 -8.45 -6.03 -1.93
CA ILE A 115 -9.22 -4.90 -1.42
C ILE A 115 -9.57 -5.16 0.05
N ALA A 116 -9.17 -4.24 0.92
CA ALA A 116 -9.07 -4.45 2.37
C ALA A 116 -10.41 -4.75 3.06
N ASP A 117 -11.50 -4.27 2.47
CA ASP A 117 -12.84 -4.28 3.05
C ASP A 117 -13.83 -5.14 2.24
N GLY A 118 -13.30 -6.04 1.42
CA GLY A 118 -14.07 -7.06 0.69
C GLY A 118 -14.99 -6.49 -0.39
N LEU A 119 -15.75 -7.37 -1.05
CA LEU A 119 -16.44 -7.08 -2.31
C LEU A 119 -17.27 -5.78 -2.31
N ARG A 120 -17.90 -5.44 -1.18
CA ARG A 120 -18.86 -4.32 -1.04
C ARG A 120 -18.47 -3.31 0.03
N GLY A 121 -17.22 -3.33 0.50
CA GLY A 121 -16.77 -2.42 1.58
C GLY A 121 -17.39 -2.70 2.94
N LYS A 122 -17.64 -3.98 3.26
CA LYS A 122 -18.28 -4.41 4.53
C LYS A 122 -17.51 -5.50 5.28
N SER A 123 -16.36 -5.93 4.75
CA SER A 123 -15.44 -6.82 5.48
C SER A 123 -14.63 -5.97 6.44
N GLU A 124 -15.14 -5.83 7.66
CA GLU A 124 -14.51 -5.00 8.68
C GLU A 124 -14.35 -5.75 10.00
N THR A 125 -13.29 -5.42 10.71
CA THR A 125 -13.00 -5.90 12.05
C THR A 125 -13.10 -4.74 13.03
N LYS A 126 -13.88 -4.94 14.10
CA LYS A 126 -14.06 -3.95 15.17
C LYS A 126 -12.86 -3.99 16.12
N ILE A 127 -12.13 -2.88 16.22
CA ILE A 127 -10.96 -2.70 17.08
C ILE A 127 -11.28 -1.73 18.20
N SER A 128 -10.92 -2.08 19.44
CA SER A 128 -11.00 -1.16 20.57
C SER A 128 -9.81 -0.21 20.55
N VAL A 129 -10.06 1.09 20.64
CA VAL A 129 -9.01 2.13 20.66
C VAL A 129 -9.09 3.05 21.88
N ASP A 130 -10.18 2.94 22.64
CA ASP A 130 -10.45 3.69 23.88
C ASP A 130 -10.15 5.20 23.82
N GLN A 131 -10.41 5.83 22.67
CA GLN A 131 -10.20 7.26 22.49
C GLN A 131 -11.40 8.07 22.99
N LYS A 132 -11.21 9.39 23.14
CA LYS A 132 -12.24 10.32 23.64
C LYS A 132 -13.57 10.21 22.89
N ASN A 133 -13.52 10.18 21.55
CA ASN A 133 -14.71 10.20 20.69
C ASN A 133 -15.12 8.82 20.18
N CYS A 134 -14.17 7.88 20.10
CA CYS A 134 -14.40 6.55 19.56
C CYS A 134 -13.83 5.53 20.54
N LYS A 135 -14.70 4.74 21.17
CA LYS A 135 -14.26 3.57 21.96
C LYS A 135 -13.84 2.41 21.06
N HIS A 136 -14.46 2.33 19.88
CA HIS A 136 -14.17 1.34 18.86
C HIS A 136 -14.10 1.99 17.49
N VAL A 137 -13.30 1.40 16.60
CA VAL A 137 -13.22 1.72 15.17
C VAL A 137 -13.36 0.44 14.35
N TYR A 138 -13.69 0.60 13.08
CA TYR A 138 -13.80 -0.51 12.14
C TYR A 138 -12.69 -0.35 11.10
N ILE A 139 -11.91 -1.41 10.90
CA ILE A 139 -10.78 -1.45 9.98
C ILE A 139 -11.02 -2.60 9.00
N GLY A 140 -10.68 -2.39 7.72
CA GLY A 140 -10.77 -3.45 6.71
C GLY A 140 -10.08 -4.72 7.18
N SER A 141 -10.82 -5.84 7.17
CA SER A 141 -10.39 -7.08 7.82
C SER A 141 -9.07 -7.61 7.26
N GLU A 142 -8.79 -7.41 5.96
CA GLU A 142 -7.54 -7.91 5.36
C GLU A 142 -6.30 -7.14 5.85
N VAL A 143 -6.46 -5.87 6.25
CA VAL A 143 -5.36 -5.12 6.89
C VAL A 143 -5.10 -5.63 8.30
N ILE A 144 -6.14 -6.03 9.03
CA ILE A 144 -5.99 -6.66 10.35
C ILE A 144 -5.38 -8.05 10.25
N GLY A 145 -5.67 -8.79 9.18
CA GLY A 145 -5.07 -10.09 8.90
C GLY A 145 -3.61 -10.04 8.41
N ALA A 146 -3.11 -8.87 8.01
CA ALA A 146 -1.75 -8.69 7.54
C ALA A 146 -0.73 -8.75 8.70
N ASN A 147 0.44 -9.35 8.45
CA ASN A 147 1.52 -9.41 9.44
C ASN A 147 2.29 -8.08 9.52
N ALA A 148 2.31 -7.32 8.43
CA ALA A 148 2.97 -6.02 8.33
C ALA A 148 2.18 -5.07 7.43
N LEU A 149 2.32 -3.77 7.68
CA LEU A 149 1.70 -2.71 6.87
C LEU A 149 2.73 -1.65 6.48
N VAL A 150 2.83 -1.38 5.18
CA VAL A 150 3.58 -0.27 4.59
C VAL A 150 2.56 0.66 3.93
N SER A 151 2.51 1.94 4.31
CA SER A 151 1.51 2.92 3.86
C SER A 151 2.09 4.29 3.56
#